data_AF-A0AAV2SC78-F1
#
_entry.id   AF-A0AAV2SC78-F1
#
_cell.length_a   1.000
_cell.length_b   1.000
_cell.length_c   1.000
_cell.angle_alpha   90.00
_cell.angle_beta   90.00
_cell.angle_gamma   90.00
#
_symmetry.space_group_name_H-M   'P 1'
#
loop_
_entity.id
_entity.type
_entity.pdbx_description
1 polymer ?
#
loop_
_entity_poly.entity_id
_entity_poly.type
_entity_poly.pdbx_seq_one_letter_code
_entity_poly.pdbx_strand_id
1 'polypeptide(L)'
;DRNNFLSKQFSDVESFLMPKPGDCVDNSKFNGCRRELRREFMDEMEALSKHLLHPNQLEQNLKKFSGKSITASRFCDYFEECANRLGDVNWEHSINIFEAFLHINCDTATKDALKIYDDEMNQKIKSIKDEEELHRIDKDARVIANNEYKDKCALTRKNALEVYEERMENMNQ
;
A
#
# COMPACT_ATOMS: atom_id res chain seq x y z
N ASP A 1 18.02 10.13 3.13
CA ASP A 1 17.22 11.04 3.96
C ASP A 1 15.74 10.68 3.98
N ARG A 2 15.25 10.11 5.09
CA ARG A 2 13.84 9.74 5.29
C ARG A 2 12.89 10.95 5.36
N ASN A 3 13.42 12.15 5.63
CA ASN A 3 12.64 13.40 5.62
C ASN A 3 12.30 13.92 4.21
N ASN A 4 12.77 13.27 3.14
CA ASN A 4 12.67 13.78 1.76
C ASN A 4 11.33 13.45 1.07
N PHE A 5 10.53 12.49 1.57
CA PHE A 5 9.28 12.14 0.91
C PHE A 5 8.18 13.19 1.14
N LEU A 6 7.91 13.54 2.40
CA LEU A 6 6.86 14.50 2.73
C LEU A 6 7.12 15.88 2.12
N SER A 7 8.36 16.36 2.19
CA SER A 7 8.77 17.64 1.60
C SER A 7 8.66 17.69 0.07
N LYS A 8 8.57 16.55 -0.62
CA LYS A 8 8.36 16.47 -2.07
C LYS A 8 6.90 16.41 -2.46
N GLN A 9 6.03 15.92 -1.57
CA GLN A 9 4.59 15.74 -1.85
C GLN A 9 3.76 16.96 -1.42
N PHE A 10 4.22 17.69 -0.40
CA PHE A 10 3.51 18.84 0.17
C PHE A 10 4.30 20.12 -0.08
N SER A 11 3.61 21.19 -0.48
CA SER A 11 4.20 22.52 -0.65
C SER A 11 4.53 23.19 0.67
N ASP A 12 3.78 22.86 1.72
CA ASP A 12 3.95 23.37 3.07
C ASP A 12 3.50 22.31 4.09
N VAL A 13 4.19 22.24 5.23
CA VAL A 13 3.93 21.27 6.30
C VAL A 13 4.11 21.96 7.64
N GLU A 14 2.99 22.15 8.34
CA GLU A 14 2.94 22.77 9.67
C GLU A 14 2.39 21.80 10.71
N SER A 15 2.62 22.10 11.99
CA SER A 15 2.10 21.34 13.12
C SER A 15 1.48 22.28 14.15
N PHE A 16 0.32 21.92 14.68
CA PHE A 16 -0.39 22.66 15.71
C PHE A 16 -0.65 21.75 16.91
N LEU A 17 -0.16 22.13 18.10
CA LEU A 17 -0.31 21.33 19.32
C LEU A 17 -1.54 21.79 20.09
N MET A 18 -2.51 20.88 20.25
CA MET A 18 -3.76 21.16 20.98
C MET A 18 -3.67 20.65 22.42
N PRO A 19 -4.10 21.44 23.43
CA PRO A 19 -4.24 20.95 24.80
C PRO A 19 -5.40 19.95 24.90
N LYS A 20 -5.48 19.19 26.00
CA LYS A 20 -6.61 18.27 26.23
C LYS A 20 -7.92 19.07 26.39
N PRO A 21 -9.02 18.68 25.71
CA PRO A 21 -10.31 19.38 25.79
C PRO A 21 -10.99 19.32 27.17
N GLY A 22 -10.57 18.39 28.03
CA GLY A 22 -11.19 18.06 29.32
C GLY A 22 -11.78 16.66 29.31
N ASP A 23 -12.12 16.12 30.47
CA ASP A 23 -12.64 14.74 30.60
C ASP A 23 -14.14 14.64 30.27
N CYS A 24 -14.82 15.79 30.13
CA CYS A 24 -16.23 15.86 29.74
C CYS A 24 -16.50 15.22 28.38
N VAL A 25 -15.53 15.22 27.45
CA VAL A 25 -15.66 14.63 26.12
C VAL A 25 -15.69 13.11 26.14
N ASP A 26 -15.19 12.48 27.22
CA ASP A 26 -15.22 11.02 27.39
C ASP A 26 -16.62 10.53 27.83
N ASN A 27 -17.52 11.45 28.18
CA ASN A 27 -18.90 11.15 28.54
C ASN A 27 -19.75 10.90 27.29
N SER A 28 -20.40 9.75 27.19
CA SER A 28 -21.29 9.39 26.08
C SER A 28 -22.49 10.33 25.87
N LYS A 29 -22.81 11.18 26.86
CA LYS A 29 -23.85 12.20 26.78
C LYS A 29 -23.34 13.58 26.37
N PHE A 30 -22.03 13.74 26.16
CA PHE A 30 -21.46 15.02 25.71
C PHE A 30 -22.07 15.43 24.36
N ASN A 31 -22.52 16.67 24.28
CA ASN A 31 -23.24 17.20 23.12
C ASN A 31 -22.48 18.31 22.38
N GLY A 32 -21.21 18.53 22.69
CA GLY A 32 -20.42 19.62 22.11
C GLY A 32 -20.57 20.97 22.82
N CYS A 33 -21.16 21.02 24.02
CA CYS A 33 -21.35 22.27 24.74
C CYS A 33 -20.00 22.92 25.12
N ARG A 34 -19.75 24.12 24.56
CA ARG A 34 -18.51 24.89 24.80
C ARG A 34 -18.24 25.18 26.28
N ARG A 35 -19.29 25.31 27.11
CA ARG A 35 -19.15 25.63 28.54
C ARG A 35 -18.55 24.50 29.36
N GLU A 36 -18.60 23.27 28.83
CA GLU A 36 -18.09 22.08 29.50
C GLU A 36 -16.62 21.82 29.15
N LEU A 37 -16.09 22.48 28.11
CA LEU A 37 -14.71 22.34 27.65
C LEU A 37 -13.74 23.19 28.47
N ARG A 38 -12.49 22.74 28.57
CA ARG A 38 -11.41 23.51 29.20
C ARG A 38 -11.16 24.79 28.42
N ARG A 39 -10.98 25.90 29.13
CA ARG A 39 -10.76 27.22 28.55
C ARG A 39 -9.53 27.28 27.65
N GLU A 40 -8.40 26.73 28.09
CA GLU A 40 -7.17 26.67 27.30
C GLU A 40 -7.37 26.00 25.94
N PHE A 41 -8.15 24.91 25.89
CA PHE A 41 -8.51 24.26 24.62
C PHE A 41 -9.37 25.15 23.74
N MET A 42 -10.33 25.87 24.32
CA MET A 42 -11.17 26.79 23.55
C MET A 42 -10.39 27.96 22.97
N ASP A 43 -9.44 28.50 23.75
CA ASP A 43 -8.58 29.60 23.31
C ASP A 43 -7.68 29.15 22.14
N GLU A 44 -7.07 27.96 22.23
CA GLU A 44 -6.25 27.40 21.14
C GLU A 44 -7.09 26.96 19.92
N MET A 45 -8.31 26.46 20.12
CA MET A 45 -9.23 26.16 19.01
C MET A 45 -9.60 27.43 18.24
N GLU A 46 -9.79 28.55 18.94
CA GLU A 46 -10.05 29.83 18.30
C GLU A 46 -8.83 30.29 17.50
N ALA A 47 -7.62 30.18 18.05
CA ALA A 47 -6.37 30.48 17.35
C ALA A 47 -6.19 29.60 16.10
N LEU A 48 -6.39 28.28 16.22
CA LEU A 48 -6.33 27.34 15.09
C LEU A 48 -7.35 27.69 14.01
N SER A 49 -8.58 28.01 14.38
CA SER A 49 -9.63 28.36 13.43
C SER A 49 -9.27 29.61 12.62
N LYS A 50 -8.68 30.62 13.29
CA LYS A 50 -8.19 31.83 12.64
C LYS A 50 -7.02 31.51 11.73
N HIS A 51 -6.07 30.67 12.17
CA HIS A 51 -4.92 30.28 11.35
C HIS A 51 -5.34 29.55 10.07
N LEU A 52 -6.29 28.61 10.14
CA LEU A 52 -6.71 27.80 8.98
C LEU A 52 -7.68 28.53 8.04
N LEU A 53 -8.59 29.34 8.59
CA LEU A 53 -9.74 29.87 7.85
C LEU A 53 -9.66 31.38 7.60
N HIS A 54 -8.55 32.03 7.93
CA HIS A 54 -8.37 33.44 7.59
C HIS A 54 -8.46 33.63 6.06
N PRO A 55 -9.16 34.66 5.55
CA PRO A 55 -9.32 34.88 4.11
C PRO A 55 -7.99 34.84 3.34
N ASN A 56 -6.96 35.52 3.84
CA ASN A 56 -5.63 35.52 3.24
C ASN A 56 -5.01 34.10 3.15
N GLN A 57 -5.29 33.24 4.14
CA GLN A 57 -4.79 31.85 4.15
C GLN A 57 -5.55 30.99 3.14
N LEU A 58 -6.87 31.18 3.01
CA LEU A 58 -7.68 30.50 2.00
C LEU A 58 -7.29 30.88 0.57
N GLU A 59 -6.98 32.16 0.33
CA GLU A 59 -6.54 32.65 -0.98
C GLU A 59 -5.16 32.09 -1.38
N GLN A 60 -4.23 31.97 -0.44
CA GLN A 60 -2.91 31.38 -0.68
C GLN A 60 -3.00 29.87 -0.92
N ASN A 61 -3.93 29.20 -0.24
CA ASN A 61 -4.10 27.74 -0.24
C ASN A 61 -5.22 27.25 -1.17
N LEU A 62 -5.57 28.03 -2.21
CA LEU A 62 -6.49 27.57 -3.25
C LEU A 62 -6.02 26.23 -3.83
N LYS A 63 -6.95 25.29 -4.01
CA LYS A 63 -6.64 23.97 -4.53
C LYS A 63 -6.02 24.09 -5.93
N LYS A 64 -4.84 23.49 -6.09
CA LYS A 64 -4.10 23.47 -7.36
C LYS A 64 -4.00 22.05 -7.91
N PHE A 65 -4.07 21.94 -9.24
CA PHE A 65 -3.71 20.74 -9.98
C PHE A 65 -2.69 21.14 -11.05
N SER A 66 -1.56 20.45 -11.10
CA SER A 66 -0.41 20.82 -11.96
C SER A 66 -0.02 22.30 -11.86
N GLY A 67 -0.01 22.84 -10.63
CA GLY A 67 0.35 24.22 -10.33
C GLY A 67 -0.72 25.28 -10.62
N LYS A 68 -1.87 24.91 -11.21
CA LYS A 68 -2.95 25.86 -11.56
C LYS A 68 -4.13 25.71 -10.60
N SER A 69 -4.69 26.84 -10.16
CA SER A 69 -5.91 26.84 -9.35
C SER A 69 -7.09 26.27 -10.14
N ILE A 70 -7.92 25.47 -9.49
CA ILE A 70 -9.09 24.83 -10.11
C ILE A 70 -10.39 25.40 -9.57
N THR A 71 -11.45 25.32 -10.37
CA THR A 71 -12.81 25.70 -9.96
C THR A 71 -13.47 24.56 -9.19
N ALA A 72 -14.54 24.86 -8.46
CA ALA A 72 -15.34 23.85 -7.77
C ALA A 72 -15.92 22.80 -8.74
N SER A 73 -16.43 23.23 -9.90
CA SER A 73 -16.92 22.30 -10.93
C SER A 73 -15.84 21.34 -11.39
N ARG A 74 -14.63 21.86 -11.68
CA ARG A 74 -13.53 21.02 -12.13
C ARG A 74 -13.03 20.08 -11.02
N PHE A 75 -13.11 20.52 -9.76
CA PHE A 75 -12.81 19.67 -8.62
C PHE A 75 -13.78 18.48 -8.51
N CYS A 76 -15.07 18.68 -8.80
CA CYS A 76 -16.03 17.58 -8.86
C CYS A 76 -15.67 16.56 -9.95
N ASP A 77 -15.31 17.00 -11.15
CA ASP A 77 -14.87 16.10 -12.24
C ASP A 77 -13.67 15.24 -11.79
N TYR A 78 -12.68 15.86 -11.15
CA TYR A 78 -11.51 15.15 -10.63
C TYR A 78 -11.88 14.16 -9.53
N PHE A 79 -12.80 14.54 -8.65
CA PHE A 79 -13.25 13.68 -7.58
C PHE A 79 -13.95 12.42 -8.11
N GLU A 80 -14.82 12.56 -9.10
CA GLU A 80 -15.51 11.44 -9.76
C GLU A 80 -14.52 10.51 -10.46
N GLU A 81 -13.57 11.05 -11.23
CA GLU A 81 -12.51 10.27 -11.87
C GLU A 81 -11.64 9.52 -10.84
N CYS A 82 -11.27 10.17 -9.74
CA CYS A 82 -10.54 9.51 -8.66
C CYS A 82 -11.37 8.39 -8.01
N ALA A 83 -12.65 8.61 -7.77
CA ALA A 83 -13.53 7.58 -7.20
C ALA A 83 -13.68 6.37 -8.14
N ASN A 84 -13.82 6.60 -9.44
CA ASN A 84 -13.90 5.54 -10.45
C ASN A 84 -12.61 4.69 -10.48
N ARG A 85 -11.43 5.33 -10.42
CA ARG A 85 -10.14 4.63 -10.39
C ARG A 85 -9.91 3.85 -9.11
N LEU A 86 -10.34 4.38 -7.96
CA LEU A 86 -10.25 3.66 -6.69
C LEU A 86 -11.21 2.46 -6.63
N GLY A 87 -12.26 2.47 -7.44
CA GLY A 87 -13.17 1.33 -7.63
C GLY A 87 -12.69 0.30 -8.65
N ASP A 88 -11.58 0.55 -9.35
CA ASP A 88 -10.97 -0.40 -10.28
C ASP A 88 -10.29 -1.55 -9.50
N VAL A 89 -10.54 -2.78 -9.94
CA VAL A 89 -9.94 -4.01 -9.37
C VAL A 89 -8.41 -3.97 -9.48
N ASN A 90 -7.88 -3.24 -10.46
CA ASN A 90 -6.45 -3.12 -10.73
C ASN A 90 -5.73 -2.09 -9.86
N TRP A 91 -6.44 -1.39 -8.96
CA TRP A 91 -5.77 -0.47 -8.04
C TRP A 91 -5.01 -1.27 -6.97
N GLU A 92 -3.71 -0.99 -6.79
CA GLU A 92 -2.92 -1.59 -5.73
C GLU A 92 -3.50 -1.19 -4.37
N HIS A 93 -4.03 -2.17 -3.65
CA HIS A 93 -4.59 -1.95 -2.33
C HIS A 93 -3.47 -1.75 -1.31
N SER A 94 -3.68 -0.84 -0.35
CA SER A 94 -2.75 -0.68 0.76
C SER A 94 -2.74 -1.96 1.59
N ILE A 95 -1.61 -2.66 1.59
CA ILE A 95 -1.37 -3.83 2.44
C ILE A 95 -0.74 -3.41 3.76
N ASN A 96 -1.03 -4.16 4.82
CA ASN A 96 -0.35 -3.94 6.10
C ASN A 96 1.11 -4.43 6.03
N ILE A 97 1.93 -4.02 7.01
CA ILE A 97 3.36 -4.36 7.03
C ILE A 97 3.57 -5.89 7.03
N PHE A 98 2.74 -6.64 7.75
CA PHE A 98 2.85 -8.09 7.81
C PHE A 98 2.53 -8.75 6.46
N GLU A 99 1.47 -8.30 5.78
CA GLU A 99 1.15 -8.72 4.41
C GLU A 99 2.28 -8.36 3.45
N ALA A 100 2.84 -7.15 3.51
CA ALA A 100 4.00 -6.76 2.70
C ALA A 100 5.19 -7.71 2.92
N PHE A 101 5.47 -8.08 4.18
CA PHE A 101 6.50 -9.06 4.49
C PHE A 101 6.18 -10.45 3.94
N LEU A 102 4.91 -10.89 4.03
CA LEU A 102 4.48 -12.17 3.43
C LEU A 102 4.69 -12.17 1.92
N HIS A 103 4.27 -11.10 1.23
CA HIS A 103 4.47 -10.94 -0.20
C HIS A 103 5.95 -11.00 -0.57
N ILE A 104 6.79 -10.21 0.10
CA ILE A 104 8.24 -10.20 -0.15
C ILE A 104 8.83 -11.59 0.11
N ASN A 105 8.49 -12.23 1.24
CA ASN A 105 9.04 -13.53 1.58
C ASN A 105 8.68 -14.60 0.56
N CYS A 106 7.40 -14.65 0.16
CA CYS A 106 6.96 -15.66 -0.80
C CYS A 106 7.40 -15.32 -2.23
N ASP A 107 7.59 -14.06 -2.59
CA ASP A 107 8.24 -13.65 -3.84
C ASP A 107 9.69 -14.11 -3.90
N THR A 108 10.45 -13.89 -2.82
CA THR A 108 11.83 -14.35 -2.72
C THR A 108 11.91 -15.87 -2.75
N ALA A 109 11.08 -16.58 -1.98
CA ALA A 109 11.04 -18.03 -1.98
C ALA A 109 10.66 -18.59 -3.35
N THR A 110 9.73 -17.96 -4.07
CA THR A 110 9.35 -18.36 -5.44
C THR A 110 10.53 -18.19 -6.39
N LYS A 111 11.22 -17.04 -6.36
CA LYS A 111 12.39 -16.78 -7.20
C LYS A 111 13.53 -17.78 -6.93
N ASP A 112 13.78 -18.07 -5.67
CA ASP A 112 14.79 -19.06 -5.27
C ASP A 112 14.43 -20.47 -5.79
N ALA A 113 13.17 -20.90 -5.60
CA ALA A 113 12.68 -22.19 -6.05
C ALA A 113 12.74 -22.33 -7.58
N LEU A 114 12.33 -21.31 -8.32
CA LEU A 114 12.41 -21.29 -9.79
C LEU A 114 13.86 -21.36 -10.28
N LYS A 115 14.77 -20.65 -9.61
CA LYS A 115 16.19 -20.73 -9.94
C LYS A 115 16.73 -22.15 -9.76
N ILE A 116 16.36 -22.84 -8.68
CA ILE A 116 16.75 -24.24 -8.47
C ILE A 116 16.18 -25.14 -9.56
N TYR A 117 14.91 -24.96 -9.92
CA TYR A 117 14.30 -25.69 -11.02
C TYR A 117 15.06 -25.48 -12.34
N ASP A 118 15.36 -24.22 -12.68
CA ASP A 118 16.10 -23.89 -13.90
C ASP A 118 17.52 -24.48 -13.88
N ASP A 119 18.21 -24.43 -12.75
CA ASP A 119 19.55 -25.00 -12.60
C ASP A 119 19.51 -26.53 -12.77
N GLU A 120 18.54 -27.23 -12.17
CA GLU A 120 18.36 -28.68 -12.30
C GLU A 120 18.01 -29.10 -13.73
N MET A 121 17.09 -28.37 -14.38
CA MET A 121 16.72 -28.60 -15.77
C MET A 121 17.91 -28.37 -16.69
N ASN A 122 18.59 -27.21 -16.59
CA ASN A 122 19.69 -26.84 -17.47
C ASN A 122 20.90 -27.79 -17.36
N GLN A 123 21.16 -28.34 -16.17
CA GLN A 123 22.22 -29.34 -15.99
C GLN A 123 21.91 -30.63 -16.75
N LYS A 124 20.64 -31.06 -16.74
CA LYS A 124 20.24 -32.38 -17.24
C LYS A 124 19.77 -32.34 -18.69
N ILE A 125 19.33 -31.20 -19.21
CA ILE A 125 18.69 -31.04 -20.54
C ILE A 125 19.57 -31.50 -21.71
N LYS A 126 20.91 -31.38 -21.57
CA LYS A 126 21.88 -31.80 -22.59
C LYS A 126 22.01 -33.33 -22.71
N SER A 127 21.51 -34.07 -21.71
CA SER A 127 21.69 -35.51 -21.56
C SER A 127 20.48 -36.32 -22.04
N ILE A 128 19.38 -35.64 -22.34
CA ILE A 128 18.06 -36.23 -22.53
C ILE A 128 17.98 -36.91 -23.90
N LYS A 129 17.52 -38.16 -23.92
CA LYS A 129 17.43 -38.96 -25.15
C LYS A 129 16.01 -39.12 -25.69
N ASP A 130 15.01 -39.04 -24.81
CA ASP A 130 13.60 -39.21 -25.14
C ASP A 130 12.68 -38.35 -24.25
N GLU A 131 11.41 -38.29 -24.63
CA GLU A 131 10.39 -37.49 -23.96
C GLU A 131 10.01 -38.03 -22.56
N GLU A 132 10.15 -39.34 -22.33
CA GLU A 132 9.89 -39.95 -21.02
C GLU A 132 10.96 -39.55 -19.99
N GLU A 133 12.22 -39.50 -20.41
CA GLU A 133 13.34 -39.03 -19.60
C GLU A 133 13.21 -37.54 -19.29
N LEU A 134 12.78 -36.72 -20.27
CA LEU A 134 12.45 -35.31 -20.05
C LEU A 134 11.36 -35.15 -19.00
N HIS A 135 10.27 -35.91 -19.11
CA HIS A 135 9.15 -35.80 -18.18
C HIS A 135 9.54 -36.21 -16.75
N ARG A 136 10.40 -37.22 -16.60
CA ARG A 136 10.96 -37.60 -15.30
C ARG A 136 11.82 -36.50 -14.70
N ILE A 137 12.72 -35.90 -15.49
CA ILE A 137 13.62 -34.85 -15.01
C ILE A 137 12.84 -33.59 -14.63
N ASP A 138 11.85 -33.18 -15.43
CA ASP A 138 10.93 -32.09 -15.10
C ASP A 138 10.22 -32.36 -13.77
N LYS A 139 9.66 -33.56 -13.60
CA LYS A 139 8.97 -33.93 -12.36
C LYS A 139 9.90 -33.89 -11.14
N ASP A 140 11.12 -34.42 -11.24
CA ASP A 140 12.08 -34.42 -10.15
C ASP A 140 12.54 -32.99 -9.79
N ALA A 141 12.82 -32.16 -10.78
CA ALA A 141 13.19 -30.76 -10.58
C ALA A 141 12.06 -29.96 -9.91
N ARG A 142 10.80 -30.21 -10.30
CA ARG A 142 9.61 -29.60 -9.65
C ARG A 142 9.47 -30.00 -8.19
N VAL A 143 9.76 -31.26 -7.84
CA VAL A 143 9.69 -31.71 -6.45
C VAL A 143 10.74 -30.99 -5.60
N ILE A 144 11.98 -30.89 -6.10
CA ILE A 144 13.09 -30.21 -5.39
C ILE A 144 12.75 -28.73 -5.17
N ALA A 145 12.35 -28.02 -6.22
CA ALA A 145 11.98 -26.61 -6.15
C ALA A 145 10.79 -26.36 -5.20
N ASN A 146 9.76 -27.21 -5.22
CA ASN A 146 8.62 -27.08 -4.32
C ASN A 146 8.97 -27.32 -2.85
N ASN A 147 9.91 -28.22 -2.56
CA ASN A 147 10.37 -28.45 -1.19
C ASN A 147 11.12 -27.22 -0.66
N GLU A 148 12.02 -26.64 -1.47
CA GLU A 148 12.71 -25.40 -1.11
C GLU A 148 11.72 -24.25 -0.82
N TYR A 149 10.70 -24.10 -1.66
CA TYR A 149 9.67 -23.09 -1.45
C TYR A 149 8.91 -23.29 -0.14
N LYS A 150 8.51 -24.53 0.17
CA LYS A 150 7.76 -24.85 1.40
C LYS A 150 8.58 -24.60 2.66
N ASP A 151 9.88 -24.88 2.60
CA ASP A 151 10.79 -24.64 3.72
C ASP A 151 10.96 -23.14 4.00
N LYS A 152 10.93 -22.29 2.96
CA LYS A 152 11.15 -20.83 3.07
C LYS A 152 9.87 -20.00 3.22
N CYS A 153 8.77 -20.39 2.57
CA CYS A 153 7.47 -19.73 2.65
C CYS A 153 6.51 -20.61 3.48
N ALA A 154 6.77 -20.67 4.80
CA ALA A 154 6.03 -21.50 5.76
C ALA A 154 4.58 -21.02 6.05
N LEU A 155 4.15 -19.92 5.44
CA LEU A 155 2.92 -19.20 5.81
C LEU A 155 1.82 -19.24 4.73
N THR A 156 2.06 -19.85 3.56
CA THR A 156 1.05 -20.00 2.51
C THR A 156 0.60 -21.46 2.35
N ARG A 157 -0.66 -21.66 1.97
CA ARG A 157 -1.22 -22.99 1.64
C ARG A 157 -1.02 -23.38 0.17
N LYS A 158 -0.61 -22.45 -0.69
CA LYS A 158 -0.38 -22.65 -2.13
C LYS A 158 1.07 -23.04 -2.39
N ASN A 159 1.32 -23.88 -3.40
CA ASN A 159 2.69 -24.23 -3.80
C ASN A 159 3.30 -23.17 -4.75
N ALA A 160 4.62 -23.22 -4.97
CA ALA A 160 5.37 -22.20 -5.71
C ALA A 160 4.88 -22.03 -7.15
N LEU A 161 4.56 -23.14 -7.82
CA LEU A 161 4.16 -23.18 -9.22
C LEU A 161 2.74 -22.66 -9.42
N GLU A 162 1.80 -23.00 -8.54
CA GLU A 162 0.43 -22.44 -8.55
C GLU A 162 0.44 -20.91 -8.38
N VAL A 163 1.27 -20.39 -7.46
CA VAL A 163 1.43 -18.94 -7.25
C VAL A 163 2.03 -18.27 -8.48
N TYR A 164 2.95 -18.95 -9.18
CA TYR A 164 3.58 -18.44 -10.39
C TYR A 164 2.62 -18.48 -11.60
N GLU A 165 1.90 -19.57 -11.79
CA GLU A 165 0.89 -19.76 -12.84
C GLU A 165 -0.24 -18.73 -12.72
N GLU A 166 -0.80 -18.54 -11.51
CA GLU A 166 -1.81 -17.51 -11.26
C GLU A 166 -1.28 -16.09 -11.57
N ARG A 167 -0.01 -15.80 -11.29
CA ARG A 167 0.59 -14.49 -11.60
C ARG A 167 0.82 -14.29 -13.08
N MET A 168 1.25 -15.32 -13.79
CA MET A 168 1.42 -15.26 -15.25
C MET A 168 0.08 -15.11 -15.96
N GLU A 169 -0.99 -15.72 -15.45
CA GLU A 169 -2.36 -15.52 -15.96
C GLU A 169 -2.85 -14.10 -15.70
N ASN A 170 -2.62 -13.55 -14.51
CA ASN A 170 -3.03 -12.19 -14.15
C ASN A 170 -2.21 -11.07 -14.83
N MET A 171 -0.99 -11.33 -15.29
CA MET A 171 -0.19 -10.37 -16.08
C MET A 171 -0.56 -10.35 -17.57
N ASN A 172 -1.33 -11.33 -18.06
CA ASN A 172 -1.73 -11.46 -19.46
C ASN A 172 -3.21 -11.07 -19.70
N GLN A 173 -3.88 -10.52 -18.69
CA GLN A 173 -5.23 -9.93 -18.77
C GLN A 173 -5.14 -8.40 -18.69
#